data_AF-A0A343W089-F1
#
_entry.id   AF-A0A343W089-F1
#
_cell.length_a   1.000
_cell.length_b   1.000
_cell.length_c   1.000
_cell.angle_alpha   90.00
_cell.angle_beta   90.00
_cell.angle_gamma   90.00
#
_symmetry.space_group_name_H-M   'P 1'
#
loop_
_entity.id
_entity.type
_entity.pdbx_description
1 polymer ?
#
loop_
_entity_poly.entity_id
_entity_poly.type
_entity_poly.pdbx_seq_one_letter_code
_entity_poly.pdbx_strand_id
1 'polypeptide(L)'
;RLHLGVQVNINDPTELEKIRQKEKDITKEKINKILESGANVVLSTQGIDDMSLKYFVEAGVIAVRRVNKDDLRRIAKLTNGQIKLTLSTLDGTEKLESSCLGICDEVYEEKIGDWECLFFKGCKTSKSNTIILRGANDFVLDEMKRSIHDALCSVSRALESNYIVVGGGCVEIALSVYLEDFAKTLGSREQLAIA
;
A
#
# COMPACT_ATOMS: atom_id res chain seq x y z
N ARG A 1 8.78 16.69 19.92
CA ARG A 1 9.95 16.23 20.70
C ARG A 1 11.19 16.54 19.89
N LEU A 2 12.16 17.26 20.47
CA LEU A 2 13.44 17.55 19.83
C LEU A 2 14.16 16.24 19.48
N HIS A 3 14.90 16.25 18.37
CA HIS A 3 15.67 15.09 17.91
C HIS A 3 16.70 14.67 18.96
N LEU A 4 17.00 13.37 19.05
CA LEU A 4 18.03 12.86 19.97
C LEU A 4 19.34 13.61 19.74
N GLY A 5 19.92 14.15 20.82
CA GLY A 5 21.23 14.81 20.81
C GLY A 5 21.22 16.34 20.89
N VAL A 6 20.05 17.01 20.83
CA VAL A 6 19.96 18.47 21.02
C VAL A 6 19.53 18.79 22.45
N GLN A 7 20.45 19.39 23.22
CA GLN A 7 20.16 19.92 24.55
C GLN A 7 19.99 21.43 24.48
N VAL A 8 18.81 21.91 24.90
CA VAL A 8 18.51 23.34 24.96
C VAL A 8 18.79 23.81 26.38
N ASN A 9 19.91 24.50 26.57
CA ASN A 9 20.23 25.15 27.85
C ASN A 9 19.66 26.57 27.82
N ILE A 10 18.76 26.85 28.76
CA ILE A 10 18.05 28.12 28.84
C ILE A 10 18.34 28.71 30.22
N ASN A 11 18.76 29.97 30.25
CA ASN A 11 19.03 30.69 31.49
C ASN A 11 17.83 31.55 31.93
N ASP A 12 16.97 31.97 30.98
CA ASP A 12 15.80 32.82 31.24
C ASP A 12 14.47 32.13 30.86
N PRO A 13 13.44 32.16 31.73
CA PRO A 13 12.17 31.47 31.50
C PRO A 13 11.36 32.02 30.31
N THR A 14 11.58 33.28 29.92
CA THR A 14 10.86 33.91 28.79
C THR A 14 11.32 33.37 27.43
N GLU A 15 12.57 32.92 27.32
CA GLU A 15 13.08 32.31 26.09
C GLU A 15 12.47 30.92 25.85
N LEU A 16 12.13 30.22 26.93
CA LEU A 16 11.48 28.91 26.87
C LEU A 16 10.10 28.97 26.19
N GLU A 17 9.33 30.04 26.44
CA GLU A 17 8.05 30.25 25.76
C GLU A 17 8.22 30.55 24.27
N LYS A 18 9.20 31.40 23.91
CA LYS A 18 9.52 31.72 22.51
C LYS A 18 9.93 30.48 21.72
N ILE A 19 10.72 29.59 22.32
CA ILE A 19 11.14 28.33 21.70
C ILE A 19 9.93 27.43 21.46
N ARG A 20 9.03 27.29 22.43
CA ARG A 20 7.78 26.52 22.28
C ARG A 20 6.87 27.07 21.19
N GLN A 21 6.76 28.40 21.08
CA GLN A 21 5.99 29.04 20.00
C GLN A 21 6.64 28.74 18.64
N LYS A 22 7.96 28.92 18.54
CA LYS A 22 8.71 28.68 17.30
C LYS A 22 8.62 27.22 16.83
N GLU A 23 8.60 26.24 17.74
CA GLU A 23 8.36 24.83 17.38
C GLU A 23 6.98 24.62 16.74
N LYS A 24 5.94 25.29 17.27
CA LYS A 24 4.58 25.24 16.69
C LYS A 24 4.55 25.94 15.34
N ASP A 25 5.20 27.10 15.21
CA ASP A 25 5.23 27.88 13.98
C ASP A 25 5.93 27.12 12.85
N ILE A 26 7.07 26.47 13.12
CA ILE A 26 7.77 25.62 12.14
C ILE A 26 6.85 24.51 11.62
N THR A 27 6.06 23.90 12.50
CA THR A 27 5.12 22.84 12.12
C THR A 27 3.98 23.38 11.27
N LYS A 28 3.45 24.56 11.64
CA LYS A 28 2.40 25.25 10.91
C LYS A 28 2.85 25.70 9.51
N GLU A 29 4.05 26.26 9.39
CA GLU A 29 4.65 26.63 8.10
C GLU A 29 4.78 25.44 7.16
N LYS A 30 5.19 24.27 7.69
CA LYS A 30 5.27 23.03 6.91
C LYS A 30 3.92 22.56 6.39
N ILE A 31 2.88 22.65 7.21
CA ILE A 31 1.53 22.29 6.82
C ILE A 31 1.02 23.26 5.75
N ASN A 32 1.24 24.56 5.93
CA ASN A 32 0.85 25.57 4.95
C ASN A 32 1.51 25.33 3.58
N LYS A 33 2.80 24.96 3.54
CA LYS A 33 3.47 24.57 2.29
C LYS A 33 2.85 23.35 1.61
N ILE A 34 2.35 22.38 2.39
CA ILE A 34 1.62 21.22 1.85
C ILE A 34 0.27 21.68 1.29
N LEU A 35 -0.45 22.56 1.99
CA LEU A 35 -1.74 23.10 1.54
C LEU A 35 -1.60 23.97 0.29
N GLU A 36 -0.56 24.80 0.22
CA GLU A 36 -0.22 25.65 -0.95
C GLU A 36 0.08 24.81 -2.20
N SER A 37 0.53 23.56 -2.04
CA SER A 37 0.73 22.66 -3.18
C SER A 37 -0.59 22.21 -3.85
N GLY A 38 -1.74 22.44 -3.19
CA GLY A 38 -3.06 22.03 -3.68
C GLY A 38 -3.44 20.59 -3.30
N ALA A 39 -2.85 20.04 -2.24
CA ALA A 39 -3.13 18.69 -1.78
C ALA A 39 -4.45 18.61 -1.01
N ASN A 40 -5.44 17.88 -1.55
CA ASN A 40 -6.74 17.66 -0.89
C ASN A 40 -6.74 16.45 0.06
N VAL A 41 -5.81 15.50 -0.16
CA VAL A 41 -5.68 14.28 0.64
C VAL A 41 -4.21 14.07 0.97
N VAL A 42 -3.90 13.92 2.26
CA VAL A 42 -2.54 13.73 2.78
C VAL A 42 -2.47 12.39 3.50
N LEU A 43 -1.59 11.51 3.02
CA LEU A 43 -1.34 10.20 3.62
C LEU A 43 0.03 10.20 4.29
N SER A 44 0.09 9.89 5.59
CA SER A 44 1.33 9.76 6.34
C SER A 44 1.50 8.36 6.89
N THR A 45 2.68 7.78 6.70
CA THR A 45 3.06 6.52 7.37
C THR A 45 3.26 6.71 8.87
N GLN A 46 3.66 7.90 9.31
CA GLN A 46 3.86 8.19 10.72
C GLN A 46 2.60 8.79 11.35
N GLY A 47 2.63 8.95 12.67
CA GLY A 47 1.60 9.69 13.37
C GLY A 47 1.62 11.17 12.96
N ILE A 48 0.43 11.77 12.94
CA ILE A 48 0.26 13.22 12.85
C ILE A 48 -0.20 13.68 14.23
N ASP A 49 0.40 14.76 14.73
CA ASP A 49 0.02 15.38 16.00
C ASP A 49 -1.36 16.05 15.91
N ASP A 50 -2.09 16.10 17.02
CA ASP A 50 -3.48 16.58 17.01
C ASP A 50 -3.57 18.08 16.68
N MET A 51 -2.56 18.86 17.07
CA MET A 51 -2.46 20.28 16.68
C MET A 51 -2.33 20.44 15.16
N SER A 52 -1.55 19.56 14.53
CA SER A 52 -1.36 19.54 13.07
C SER A 52 -2.62 19.09 12.34
N LEU A 53 -3.32 18.09 12.87
CA LEU A 53 -4.60 17.63 12.33
C LEU A 53 -5.64 18.73 12.31
N LYS A 54 -5.71 19.56 13.36
CA LYS A 54 -6.63 20.70 13.41
C LYS A 54 -6.43 21.65 12.22
N TYR A 55 -5.19 21.95 11.85
CA TYR A 55 -4.91 22.80 10.68
C TYR A 55 -5.36 22.17 9.36
N PHE A 56 -5.21 20.85 9.20
CA PHE A 56 -5.74 20.16 8.02
C PHE A 56 -7.26 20.18 7.96
N VAL A 57 -7.94 19.99 9.09
CA VAL A 57 -9.41 20.06 9.19
C VAL A 57 -9.92 21.46 8.88
N GLU A 58 -9.30 22.51 9.42
CA GLU A 58 -9.64 23.91 9.13
C GLU A 58 -9.45 24.26 7.64
N ALA A 59 -8.47 23.65 6.99
CA ALA A 59 -8.24 23.79 5.55
C ALA A 59 -9.14 22.89 4.67
N GLY A 60 -9.97 22.03 5.27
CA GLY A 60 -10.83 21.09 4.53
C GLY A 60 -10.09 19.95 3.85
N VAL A 61 -8.90 19.58 4.33
CA VAL A 61 -8.03 18.55 3.74
C VAL A 61 -8.10 17.26 4.57
N ILE A 62 -8.28 16.12 3.90
CA ILE A 62 -8.32 14.80 4.55
C ILE A 62 -6.89 14.39 4.90
N ALA A 63 -6.60 14.23 6.20
CA ALA A 63 -5.29 13.78 6.67
C ALA A 63 -5.39 12.40 7.34
N VAL A 64 -4.76 11.39 6.74
CA VAL A 64 -4.70 10.02 7.28
C VAL A 64 -3.34 9.78 7.91
N ARG A 65 -3.36 9.38 9.19
CA ARG A 65 -2.17 9.04 9.97
C ARG A 65 -1.96 7.52 10.02
N ARG A 66 -0.71 7.09 10.17
CA ARG A 66 -0.31 5.68 10.36
C ARG A 66 -0.77 4.74 9.23
N VAL A 67 -0.64 5.18 7.98
CA VAL A 67 -0.93 4.33 6.81
C VAL A 67 0.19 3.30 6.61
N ASN A 68 -0.17 2.06 6.29
CA ASN A 68 0.79 1.02 5.95
C ASN A 68 1.67 1.43 4.75
N LYS A 69 2.98 1.16 4.85
CA LYS A 69 3.94 1.50 3.79
C LYS A 69 3.61 0.83 2.46
N ASP A 70 3.13 -0.40 2.49
CA ASP A 70 2.81 -1.17 1.29
C ASP A 70 1.59 -0.59 0.57
N ASP A 71 0.57 -0.18 1.31
CA ASP A 71 -0.61 0.47 0.75
C ASP A 71 -0.28 1.85 0.21
N LEU A 72 0.56 2.62 0.92
CA LEU A 72 1.03 3.92 0.45
C LEU A 72 1.83 3.80 -0.87
N ARG A 73 2.63 2.74 -1.03
CA ARG A 73 3.31 2.42 -2.30
C ARG A 73 2.35 2.05 -3.42
N ARG A 74 1.29 1.30 -3.13
CA ARG A 74 0.25 0.95 -4.10
C ARG A 74 -0.51 2.21 -4.54
N ILE A 75 -0.97 3.03 -3.61
CA ILE A 75 -1.70 4.27 -3.88
C ILE A 75 -0.84 5.26 -4.68
N ALA A 76 0.44 5.41 -4.31
CA ALA A 76 1.37 6.26 -5.06
C ALA A 76 1.50 5.80 -6.53
N LYS A 77 1.64 4.49 -6.77
CA LYS A 77 1.69 3.93 -8.14
C LYS A 77 0.37 4.11 -8.90
N LEU A 78 -0.77 4.07 -8.22
CA LEU A 78 -2.08 4.21 -8.86
C LEU A 78 -2.37 5.64 -9.29
N THR A 79 -2.03 6.58 -8.42
CA THR A 79 -2.27 8.00 -8.62
C THR A 79 -1.13 8.69 -9.38
N ASN A 80 -0.04 7.97 -9.67
CA ASN A 80 1.26 8.51 -10.13
C ASN A 80 1.88 9.55 -9.18
N GLY A 81 1.48 9.54 -7.91
CA GLY A 81 2.07 10.37 -6.87
C GLY A 81 3.46 9.89 -6.47
N GLN A 82 4.33 10.80 -6.08
CA GLN A 82 5.65 10.47 -5.54
C GLN A 82 5.63 10.45 -4.01
N ILE A 83 6.14 9.36 -3.43
CA ILE A 83 6.32 9.29 -1.97
C ILE A 83 7.53 10.14 -1.60
N LYS A 84 7.30 11.23 -0.88
CA LYS A 84 8.37 12.07 -0.34
C LYS A 84 8.71 11.64 1.09
N LEU A 85 10.00 11.36 1.33
CA LEU A 85 10.54 11.08 2.67
C LEU A 85 10.74 12.39 3.46
N THR A 86 11.13 13.45 2.76
CA THR A 86 11.38 14.77 3.33
C THR A 86 10.80 15.83 2.40
N LEU A 87 10.34 16.95 2.96
CA LEU A 87 9.85 18.11 2.21
C LEU A 87 10.97 18.97 1.58
N SER A 88 12.24 18.59 1.80
CA SER A 88 13.40 19.32 1.32
C SER A 88 13.63 19.08 -0.18
N THR A 89 13.71 20.16 -0.95
CA THR A 89 14.18 20.15 -2.34
C THR A 89 15.72 20.27 -2.36
N LEU A 90 16.37 19.92 -3.48
CA LEU A 90 17.82 20.01 -3.66
C LEU A 90 18.37 21.42 -3.39
N ASP A 91 17.54 22.45 -3.56
CA ASP A 91 17.89 23.86 -3.32
C ASP A 91 17.79 24.29 -1.85
N GLY A 92 17.56 23.36 -0.92
CA GLY A 92 17.41 23.64 0.51
C GLY A 92 16.08 24.32 0.88
N THR A 93 15.19 24.53 -0.09
CA THR A 93 13.84 25.05 0.16
C THR A 93 12.85 23.90 0.40
N GLU A 94 12.02 24.06 1.43
CA GLU A 94 10.92 23.15 1.69
C GLU A 94 9.75 23.52 0.77
N LYS A 95 9.61 22.83 -0.36
CA LYS A 95 8.50 23.03 -1.29
C LYS A 95 7.98 21.67 -1.77
N LEU A 96 6.66 21.53 -1.77
CA LEU A 96 6.00 20.44 -2.46
C LEU A 96 5.53 20.96 -3.80
N GLU A 97 6.16 20.50 -4.87
CA GLU A 97 5.68 20.77 -6.21
C GLU A 97 4.39 19.96 -6.48
N SER A 98 3.43 20.59 -7.15
CA SER A 98 2.21 19.94 -7.61
C SER A 98 2.48 18.76 -8.56
N SER A 99 3.65 18.73 -9.21
CA SER A 99 4.16 17.63 -10.03
C SER A 99 4.27 16.31 -9.26
N CYS A 100 4.47 16.37 -7.95
CA CYS A 100 4.63 15.20 -7.08
C CYS A 100 3.29 14.64 -6.59
N LEU A 101 2.19 15.38 -6.76
CA LEU A 101 0.88 14.98 -6.27
C LEU A 101 0.24 13.92 -7.18
N GLY A 102 -0.42 12.97 -6.54
CA GLY A 102 -1.21 11.97 -7.23
C GLY A 102 -2.53 12.53 -7.74
N ILE A 103 -3.03 11.99 -8.85
CA ILE A 103 -4.34 12.35 -9.43
C ILE A 103 -5.31 11.18 -9.26
N CYS A 104 -6.48 11.49 -8.72
CA CYS A 104 -7.60 10.58 -8.49
C CYS A 104 -8.89 11.36 -8.71
N ASP A 105 -9.89 10.74 -9.32
CA ASP A 105 -11.18 11.39 -9.60
C ASP A 105 -11.96 11.64 -8.30
N GLU A 106 -12.07 10.63 -7.45
CA GLU A 106 -12.84 10.70 -6.21
C GLU A 106 -12.14 9.99 -5.06
N VAL A 107 -12.10 10.67 -3.91
CA VAL A 107 -11.67 10.10 -2.63
C VAL A 107 -12.79 10.32 -1.62
N TYR A 108 -13.31 9.25 -1.05
CA TYR A 108 -14.41 9.32 -0.10
C TYR A 108 -14.27 8.28 1.00
N GLU A 109 -14.86 8.56 2.14
CA GLU A 109 -14.91 7.66 3.28
C GLU A 109 -16.26 6.94 3.29
N GLU A 110 -16.23 5.62 3.44
CA GLU A 110 -17.43 4.81 3.55
C GLU A 110 -17.29 3.82 4.71
N LYS A 111 -18.37 3.71 5.48
CA LYS A 111 -18.44 2.83 6.64
C LYS A 111 -18.88 1.43 6.20
N ILE A 112 -18.02 0.44 6.45
CA ILE A 112 -18.28 -0.96 6.18
C ILE A 112 -18.33 -1.71 7.50
N GLY A 113 -19.56 -2.01 7.95
CA GLY A 113 -19.79 -2.57 9.28
C GLY A 113 -19.38 -1.55 10.34
N ASP A 114 -18.42 -1.92 11.18
CA ASP A 114 -17.89 -1.05 12.24
C ASP A 114 -16.64 -0.26 11.80
N TRP A 115 -16.10 -0.53 10.62
CA TRP A 115 -14.87 0.08 10.12
C TRP A 115 -15.16 1.24 9.18
N GLU A 116 -14.43 2.34 9.34
CA GLU A 116 -14.41 3.46 8.41
C GLU A 116 -13.22 3.28 7.45
N CYS A 117 -13.52 3.20 6.16
CA CYS A 117 -12.53 2.90 5.12
C CYS A 117 -12.49 4.04 4.10
N LEU A 118 -11.28 4.44 3.70
CA LEU A 118 -11.07 5.44 2.66
C LEU A 118 -10.94 4.77 1.30
N PHE A 119 -11.79 5.17 0.35
CA PHE A 119 -11.82 4.66 -1.01
C PHE A 119 -11.24 5.67 -1.98
N PHE A 120 -10.36 5.17 -2.87
CA PHE A 120 -9.80 5.93 -3.99
C PHE A 120 -10.40 5.37 -5.28
N LYS A 121 -11.24 6.15 -5.97
CA LYS A 121 -11.89 5.77 -7.24
C LYS A 121 -11.43 6.68 -8.38
N GLY A 122 -11.31 6.09 -9.57
CA GLY A 122 -10.92 6.84 -10.77
C GLY A 122 -9.48 7.33 -10.72
N CYS A 123 -8.54 6.44 -10.38
CA CYS A 123 -7.12 6.77 -10.48
C CYS A 123 -6.69 6.76 -11.96
N LYS A 124 -5.81 7.69 -12.35
CA LYS A 124 -5.25 7.78 -13.73
C LYS A 124 -4.70 6.45 -14.26
N THR A 125 -4.10 5.65 -13.39
CA THR A 125 -3.63 4.30 -13.71
C THR A 125 -4.63 3.27 -13.16
N SER A 126 -5.53 2.76 -14.00
CA SER A 126 -6.63 1.85 -13.60
C SER A 126 -6.20 0.38 -13.39
N LYS A 127 -4.94 0.11 -13.01
CA LYS A 127 -4.38 -1.26 -12.99
C LYS A 127 -4.50 -2.00 -11.67
N SER A 128 -5.12 -1.44 -10.64
CA SER A 128 -5.38 -2.18 -9.40
C SER A 128 -6.84 -2.14 -9.00
N ASN A 129 -7.32 -3.28 -8.53
CA ASN A 129 -8.62 -3.43 -7.92
C ASN A 129 -8.42 -3.93 -6.49
N THR A 130 -9.27 -3.47 -5.58
CA THR A 130 -9.33 -3.96 -4.20
C THR A 130 -10.64 -4.70 -4.03
N ILE A 131 -10.57 -5.91 -3.46
CA ILE A 131 -11.75 -6.74 -3.17
C ILE A 131 -11.96 -6.72 -1.66
N ILE A 132 -13.18 -6.40 -1.24
CA ILE A 132 -13.56 -6.42 0.17
C ILE A 132 -14.35 -7.69 0.43
N LEU A 133 -13.84 -8.53 1.32
CA LEU A 133 -14.49 -9.75 1.75
C LEU A 133 -15.37 -9.47 2.95
N ARG A 134 -16.58 -10.03 2.94
CA ARG A 134 -17.52 -9.98 4.07
C ARG A 134 -17.90 -11.41 4.42
N GLY A 135 -17.78 -11.75 5.69
CA GLY A 135 -18.01 -13.10 6.21
C GLY A 135 -18.55 -13.01 7.62
N ALA A 136 -19.12 -14.12 8.11
CA ALA A 136 -19.76 -14.17 9.43
C ALA A 136 -18.75 -14.12 10.58
N ASN A 137 -17.60 -14.80 10.42
CA ASN A 137 -16.55 -14.94 11.44
C ASN A 137 -15.18 -14.70 10.80
N ASP A 138 -14.21 -14.25 11.61
CA ASP A 138 -12.83 -14.00 11.16
C ASP A 138 -12.16 -15.27 10.58
N PHE A 139 -12.43 -16.44 11.16
CA PHE A 139 -11.93 -17.72 10.65
C PHE A 139 -12.38 -18.01 9.21
N VAL A 140 -13.62 -17.64 8.87
CA VAL A 140 -14.17 -17.82 7.52
C VAL A 140 -13.55 -16.79 6.57
N LEU A 141 -13.36 -15.56 7.04
CA LEU A 141 -12.70 -14.50 6.27
C LEU A 141 -11.25 -14.85 5.92
N ASP A 142 -10.50 -15.43 6.86
CA ASP A 142 -9.12 -15.87 6.63
C ASP A 142 -9.05 -16.99 5.58
N GLU A 143 -9.97 -17.95 5.65
CA GLU A 143 -10.05 -19.04 4.65
C GLU A 143 -10.48 -18.51 3.27
N MET A 144 -11.43 -17.57 3.22
CA MET A 144 -11.83 -16.91 1.98
C MET A 144 -10.68 -16.11 1.36
N LYS A 145 -9.91 -15.38 2.17
CA LYS A 145 -8.74 -14.63 1.73
C LYS A 145 -7.70 -15.57 1.11
N ARG A 146 -7.43 -16.70 1.76
CA ARG A 146 -6.51 -17.73 1.25
C ARG A 146 -7.01 -18.31 -0.07
N SER A 147 -8.27 -18.73 -0.12
CA SER A 147 -8.90 -19.32 -1.32
C SER A 147 -8.84 -18.37 -2.53
N ILE A 148 -9.12 -17.08 -2.32
CA ILE A 148 -9.05 -16.08 -3.40
C ILE A 148 -7.61 -15.84 -3.84
N HIS A 149 -6.67 -15.82 -2.91
CA HIS A 149 -5.26 -15.68 -3.25
C HIS A 149 -4.78 -16.84 -4.13
N ASP A 150 -5.14 -18.08 -3.77
CA ASP A 150 -4.78 -19.27 -4.54
C ASP A 150 -5.41 -19.24 -5.95
N ALA A 151 -6.70 -18.88 -6.04
CA ALA A 151 -7.38 -18.72 -7.33
C ALA A 151 -6.73 -17.66 -8.23
N LEU A 152 -6.38 -16.49 -7.67
CA LEU A 152 -5.70 -15.43 -8.42
C LEU A 152 -4.30 -15.86 -8.89
N CYS A 153 -3.56 -16.62 -8.06
CA CYS A 153 -2.27 -17.19 -8.45
C CYS A 153 -2.42 -18.16 -9.62
N SER A 154 -3.40 -19.06 -9.59
CA SER A 154 -3.66 -19.99 -10.71
C SER A 154 -3.99 -19.25 -12.01
N VAL A 155 -4.84 -18.23 -11.94
CA VAL A 155 -5.19 -17.42 -13.13
C VAL A 155 -3.98 -16.63 -13.63
N SER A 156 -3.17 -16.05 -12.74
CA SER A 156 -1.94 -15.33 -13.11
C SER A 156 -0.99 -16.25 -13.88
N ARG A 157 -0.78 -17.48 -13.39
CA ARG A 157 0.08 -18.46 -14.07
C ARG A 157 -0.48 -18.88 -15.43
N ALA A 158 -1.79 -19.12 -15.52
CA ALA A 158 -2.43 -19.45 -16.79
C ALA A 158 -2.36 -18.31 -17.82
N LEU A 159 -2.31 -17.04 -17.39
CA LEU A 159 -2.12 -15.89 -18.27
C LEU A 159 -0.64 -15.66 -18.64
N GLU A 160 0.29 -15.99 -17.75
CA GLU A 160 1.74 -15.93 -18.01
C GLU A 160 2.19 -17.02 -18.99
N SER A 161 1.66 -18.24 -18.85
CA SER A 161 1.95 -19.37 -19.73
C SER A 161 0.72 -19.77 -20.55
N ASN A 162 0.79 -19.64 -21.88
CA ASN A 162 -0.30 -20.03 -22.78
C ASN A 162 -0.56 -21.55 -22.86
N TYR A 163 0.17 -22.37 -22.09
CA TYR A 163 -0.02 -23.82 -22.02
C TYR A 163 -0.68 -24.18 -20.70
N ILE A 164 -1.79 -24.92 -20.78
CA ILE A 164 -2.56 -25.37 -19.62
C ILE A 164 -2.72 -26.88 -19.75
N VAL A 165 -2.66 -27.58 -18.63
CA VAL A 165 -2.94 -29.01 -18.52
C VAL A 165 -4.17 -29.23 -17.67
N VAL A 166 -4.86 -30.34 -17.89
CA VAL A 166 -6.02 -30.74 -17.09
C VAL A 166 -5.57 -31.23 -15.72
N GLY A 167 -6.22 -30.75 -14.66
CA GLY A 167 -5.94 -31.19 -13.30
C GLY A 167 -6.66 -32.48 -12.92
N GLY A 168 -6.78 -32.74 -11.61
CA GLY A 168 -7.64 -33.82 -11.08
C GLY A 168 -7.12 -35.24 -11.32
N GLY A 169 -5.80 -35.43 -11.41
CA GLY A 169 -5.22 -36.75 -11.67
C GLY A 169 -5.15 -37.14 -13.15
N CYS A 170 -5.72 -36.32 -14.05
CA CYS A 170 -5.79 -36.66 -15.47
C CYS A 170 -4.40 -36.73 -16.13
N VAL A 171 -3.50 -35.82 -15.78
CA VAL A 171 -2.13 -35.81 -16.31
C VAL A 171 -1.36 -37.01 -15.78
N GLU A 172 -1.52 -37.34 -14.51
CA GLU A 172 -0.87 -38.46 -13.86
C GLU A 172 -1.30 -39.80 -14.49
N ILE A 173 -2.60 -39.99 -14.76
CA ILE A 173 -3.11 -41.20 -15.41
C ILE A 173 -2.64 -41.28 -16.87
N ALA A 174 -2.71 -40.17 -17.61
CA ALA A 174 -2.26 -40.15 -19.00
C ALA A 174 -0.76 -40.45 -19.12
N LEU A 175 0.06 -39.91 -18.20
CA LEU A 175 1.48 -40.21 -18.12
C LEU A 175 1.73 -41.65 -17.70
N SER A 176 0.97 -42.21 -16.76
CA SER A 176 1.10 -43.61 -16.35
C SER A 176 0.92 -44.56 -17.54
N VAL A 177 -0.17 -44.41 -18.29
CA VAL A 177 -0.44 -45.26 -19.47
C VAL A 177 0.63 -45.07 -20.54
N TYR A 178 1.03 -43.82 -20.80
CA TYR A 178 2.06 -43.53 -21.80
C TYR A 178 3.43 -44.09 -21.41
N LEU A 179 3.82 -44.01 -20.13
CA LEU A 179 5.08 -44.54 -19.62
C LEU A 179 5.09 -46.06 -19.59
N GLU A 180 3.97 -46.73 -19.27
CA GLU A 180 3.85 -48.18 -19.36
C GLU A 180 4.06 -48.69 -20.79
N ASP A 181 3.48 -48.01 -21.78
CA ASP A 181 3.68 -48.35 -23.19
C ASP A 181 5.11 -48.04 -23.65
N PHE A 182 5.69 -46.94 -23.19
CA PHE A 182 7.08 -46.61 -23.46
C PHE A 182 8.04 -47.64 -22.84
N ALA A 183 7.77 -48.12 -21.62
CA ALA A 183 8.59 -49.11 -20.94
C ALA A 183 8.69 -50.42 -21.74
N LYS A 184 7.64 -50.82 -22.47
CA LYS A 184 7.67 -52.00 -23.37
C LYS A 184 8.64 -51.86 -24.54
N THR A 185 9.02 -50.63 -24.91
CA THR A 185 10.01 -50.38 -25.97
C THR A 185 11.45 -50.56 -25.49
N LEU A 186 11.67 -50.53 -24.17
CA LEU A 186 12.98 -50.67 -23.53
C LEU A 186 13.17 -52.10 -23.01
N GLY A 187 14.41 -52.57 -23.04
CA GLY A 187 14.74 -53.94 -22.64
C GLY A 187 15.13 -54.10 -21.17
N SER A 188 14.84 -55.28 -20.62
CA SER A 188 15.46 -55.82 -19.41
C SER A 188 15.19 -54.99 -18.14
N ARG A 189 16.23 -54.41 -17.53
CA ARG A 189 16.18 -53.91 -16.15
C ARG A 189 15.65 -52.49 -16.03
N GLU A 190 15.76 -51.72 -17.11
CA GLU A 190 15.30 -50.32 -17.17
C GLU A 190 13.79 -50.23 -17.31
N GLN A 191 13.16 -51.21 -17.97
CA GLN A 191 11.72 -51.32 -18.10
C GLN A 191 11.01 -51.32 -16.73
N LEU A 192 11.53 -52.08 -15.78
CA LEU A 192 10.99 -52.20 -14.41
C LEU A 192 11.09 -50.91 -13.59
N ALA A 193 11.96 -49.98 -13.96
CA ALA A 193 12.13 -48.70 -13.28
C ALA A 193 11.23 -47.59 -13.88
N ILE A 194 10.73 -47.79 -15.09
CA ILE A 194 9.92 -46.81 -15.84
C ILE A 194 8.43 -47.16 -15.77
N ALA A 195 8.10 -48.45 -15.69
CA ALA A 195 6.75 -48.97 -15.49
C ALA A 195 6.27 -48.85 -14.03
#